data_AF-A0A8C6IDV8-F1
#
_entry.id   AF-A0A8C6IDV8-F1
#
_cell.length_a   1.000
_cell.length_b   1.000
_cell.length_c   1.000
_cell.angle_alpha   90.00
_cell.angle_beta   90.00
_cell.angle_gamma   90.00
#
_symmetry.space_group_name_H-M   'P 1'
#
loop_
_entity.id
_entity.type
_entity.pdbx_description
1 polymer ?
#
loop_
_entity_poly.entity_id
_entity_poly.type
_entity_poly.pdbx_seq_one_letter_code
_entity_poly.pdbx_strand_id
1 'polypeptide(L)'
;MESANTLCPGRKCKGGVLAHLERLEAQTNISNRKSEEPTVRKKESSLRTKIRELQQQRDKLRAEVKQWRARVKEPPAKEDPSRTVISEQEVLEREWRNVEAILEAYRFTGLSGKLTSRGVCMCISTAFEGNLLDSYFVDLVIEKPLRIHHHSVPVFIPLEKIAAAHLQTDVQRFLFSLWEYLNAYSGRKYQADQLESDFCDVLTGPLQRNALCNLLSFTYKVEQGCQTFSFSARLLYEDPTAALPTNVTVTRPELDSGLTEPLRPFWAVFFTSGLEAMMRLFLAEF
;
A
#
# COMPACT_ATOMS: atom_id res chain seq x y z
N MET A 1 -78.66 48.98 -7.22
CA MET A 1 -78.85 47.69 -6.52
C MET A 1 -77.45 47.13 -6.30
N GLU A 2 -76.73 47.47 -5.22
CA GLU A 2 -76.99 47.03 -3.82
C GLU A 2 -77.39 45.55 -3.84
N SER A 3 -76.62 44.61 -3.28
CA SER A 3 -76.14 44.49 -1.89
C SER A 3 -75.15 43.31 -1.87
N ALA A 4 -74.33 43.00 -0.87
CA ALA A 4 -73.81 43.65 0.32
C ALA A 4 -72.70 42.72 0.85
N ASN A 5 -71.73 43.34 1.53
CA ASN A 5 -70.72 42.69 2.37
C ASN A 5 -71.30 41.57 3.25
N THR A 6 -70.51 40.51 3.42
CA THR A 6 -70.47 39.82 4.72
C THR A 6 -69.03 39.44 5.03
N LEU A 7 -68.37 40.38 5.70
CA LEU A 7 -67.18 40.18 6.50
C LEU A 7 -67.63 39.49 7.80
N CYS A 8 -67.08 38.33 8.13
CA CYS A 8 -67.15 37.75 9.48
C CYS A 8 -65.96 36.78 9.70
N PRO A 9 -65.51 36.60 10.94
CA PRO A 9 -64.11 36.85 11.28
C PRO A 9 -63.36 35.58 11.71
N GLY A 10 -62.04 35.63 11.55
CA GLY A 10 -61.10 35.06 12.51
C GLY A 10 -61.28 33.58 12.86
N ARG A 11 -61.20 32.67 11.90
CA ARG A 11 -60.84 31.27 12.21
C ARG A 11 -59.32 31.17 12.20
N LYS A 12 -58.68 31.38 13.36
CA LYS A 12 -57.34 30.85 13.61
C LYS A 12 -57.45 29.34 13.49
N CYS A 13 -57.26 28.81 12.27
CA CYS A 13 -56.91 27.42 12.08
C CYS A 13 -55.57 27.25 12.78
N LYS A 14 -55.61 26.89 14.07
CA LYS A 14 -54.47 26.37 14.81
C LYS A 14 -54.13 25.03 14.16
N GLY A 15 -53.47 25.09 13.00
CA GLY A 15 -52.69 23.95 12.54
C GLY A 15 -51.78 23.60 13.70
N GLY A 16 -51.90 22.37 14.21
CA GLY A 16 -51.12 21.93 15.36
C GLY A 16 -49.63 22.15 15.13
N VAL A 17 -48.84 22.07 16.21
CA VAL A 17 -47.38 22.26 16.17
C VAL A 17 -46.74 21.50 14.99
N LEU A 18 -47.23 20.29 14.69
CA LEU A 18 -46.82 19.48 13.54
C LEU A 18 -47.06 20.17 12.18
N ALA A 19 -48.23 20.75 11.93
CA ALA A 19 -48.54 21.46 10.69
C ALA A 19 -47.82 22.82 10.57
N HIS A 20 -47.21 23.31 11.65
CA HIS A 20 -46.30 24.44 11.60
C HIS A 20 -44.86 24.00 11.30
N LEU A 21 -44.40 22.93 11.94
CA LEU A 21 -43.09 22.31 11.70
C LEU A 21 -42.95 21.81 10.27
N GLU A 22 -43.96 21.11 9.74
CA GLU A 22 -43.99 20.61 8.36
C GLU A 22 -43.93 21.75 7.32
N ARG A 23 -44.51 22.89 7.67
CA ARG A 23 -44.45 24.11 6.85
C ARG A 23 -43.08 24.77 6.89
N LEU A 24 -42.45 24.79 8.06
CA LEU A 24 -41.08 25.29 8.23
C LEU A 24 -40.08 24.40 7.51
N GLU A 25 -40.22 23.08 7.59
CA GLU A 25 -39.39 22.09 6.88
C GLU A 25 -39.53 22.22 5.36
N ALA A 26 -40.75 22.39 4.85
CA ALA A 26 -40.96 22.66 3.43
C ALA A 26 -40.25 23.96 3.00
N GLN A 27 -40.27 24.99 3.85
CA GLN A 27 -39.69 26.29 3.55
C GLN A 27 -38.15 26.29 3.60
N THR A 28 -37.54 25.57 4.56
CA THR A 28 -36.09 25.35 4.60
C THR A 28 -35.59 24.45 3.48
N ASN A 29 -36.34 23.42 3.10
CA ASN A 29 -35.99 22.58 1.94
C ASN A 29 -36.05 23.35 0.62
N ILE A 30 -37.02 24.24 0.45
CA ILE A 30 -37.10 25.12 -0.74
C ILE A 30 -35.94 26.12 -0.77
N SER A 31 -35.54 26.71 0.36
CA SER A 31 -34.40 27.63 0.42
C SER A 31 -33.06 26.92 0.18
N ASN A 32 -32.88 25.72 0.72
CA ASN A 32 -31.67 24.92 0.51
C ASN A 32 -31.53 24.50 -0.95
N ARG A 33 -32.61 23.99 -1.59
CA ARG A 33 -32.59 23.68 -3.03
C ARG A 33 -32.26 24.89 -3.89
N LYS A 34 -32.81 26.07 -3.58
CA LYS A 34 -32.52 27.33 -4.31
C LYS A 34 -31.08 27.83 -4.12
N SER A 35 -30.43 27.50 -3.00
CA SER A 35 -29.03 27.86 -2.73
C SER A 35 -28.03 26.86 -3.34
N GLU A 36 -28.39 25.58 -3.37
CA GLU A 36 -27.57 24.49 -3.90
C GLU A 36 -27.64 24.39 -5.43
N GLU A 37 -28.79 24.63 -6.06
CA GLU A 37 -28.94 24.62 -7.53
C GLU A 37 -27.94 25.52 -8.29
N PRO A 38 -27.72 26.80 -7.92
CA PRO A 38 -26.78 27.65 -8.63
C PRO A 38 -25.31 27.26 -8.38
N THR A 39 -24.97 26.70 -7.21
CA THR A 39 -23.60 26.26 -6.91
C THR A 39 -23.27 24.93 -7.58
N VAL A 40 -24.21 23.99 -7.61
CA VAL A 40 -24.08 22.72 -8.35
C VAL A 40 -24.03 22.98 -9.85
N ARG A 41 -24.89 23.84 -10.41
CA ARG A 41 -24.84 24.20 -11.85
C ARG A 41 -23.54 24.87 -12.27
N LYS A 42 -22.95 25.72 -11.41
CA LYS A 42 -21.64 26.35 -11.67
C LYS A 42 -20.49 25.34 -11.65
N LYS A 43 -20.53 24.38 -10.73
CA LYS A 43 -19.55 23.27 -10.69
C LYS A 43 -19.70 22.37 -11.90
N GLU A 44 -20.93 22.04 -12.28
CA GLU A 44 -21.23 21.21 -13.44
C GLU A 44 -20.80 21.88 -14.76
N SER A 45 -21.04 23.19 -14.90
CA SER A 45 -20.58 23.94 -16.08
C SER A 45 -19.06 24.03 -16.14
N SER A 46 -18.38 24.27 -15.02
CA SER A 46 -16.91 24.26 -14.93
C SER A 46 -16.33 22.90 -15.32
N LEU A 47 -16.89 21.80 -14.81
CA LEU A 47 -16.48 20.44 -15.15
C LEU A 47 -16.72 20.13 -16.64
N ARG A 48 -17.87 20.52 -17.20
CA ARG A 48 -18.17 20.37 -18.63
C ARG A 48 -17.17 21.12 -19.51
N THR A 49 -16.75 22.32 -19.11
CA THR A 49 -15.71 23.08 -19.82
C THR A 49 -14.36 22.36 -19.75
N LYS A 50 -13.98 21.85 -18.57
CA LYS A 50 -12.74 21.09 -18.39
C LYS A 50 -12.72 19.81 -19.24
N ILE A 51 -13.85 19.11 -19.33
CA ILE A 51 -14.00 17.92 -20.18
C ILE A 51 -13.77 18.29 -21.66
N ARG A 52 -14.35 19.39 -22.14
CA ARG A 52 -14.15 19.85 -23.53
C ARG A 52 -12.71 20.23 -23.82
N GLU A 53 -12.06 20.93 -22.89
CA GLU A 53 -10.64 21.31 -22.99
C GLU A 53 -9.75 20.05 -23.08
N LEU A 54 -9.97 19.07 -22.20
CA LEU A 54 -9.23 17.80 -22.21
C LEU A 54 -9.51 16.97 -23.48
N GLN A 55 -10.73 17.00 -24.00
CA GLN A 55 -11.07 16.36 -25.28
C GLN A 55 -10.32 17.00 -26.44
N GLN A 56 -10.27 18.33 -26.50
CA GLN A 56 -9.50 19.05 -27.52
C GLN A 56 -8.00 18.74 -27.43
N GLN A 57 -7.44 18.71 -26.22
CA GLN A 57 -6.04 18.33 -26.00
C GLN A 57 -5.77 16.88 -26.46
N ARG A 58 -6.64 15.94 -26.09
CA ARG A 58 -6.54 14.54 -26.53
C ARG A 58 -6.59 14.45 -28.06
N ASP A 59 -7.50 15.16 -28.71
CA ASP A 59 -7.68 15.09 -30.15
C ASP A 59 -6.51 15.73 -30.90
N LYS A 60 -5.95 16.83 -30.38
CA LYS A 60 -4.70 17.42 -30.86
C LYS A 60 -3.55 16.42 -30.77
N LEU A 61 -3.34 15.80 -29.60
CA LEU A 61 -2.29 14.79 -29.40
C LEU A 61 -2.50 13.57 -30.29
N ARG A 62 -3.74 13.10 -30.48
CA ARG A 62 -4.06 12.01 -31.43
C ARG A 62 -3.70 12.39 -32.86
N ALA A 63 -3.97 13.62 -33.27
CA ALA A 63 -3.64 14.10 -34.61
C ALA A 63 -2.12 14.17 -34.82
N GLU A 64 -1.38 14.71 -33.84
CA GLU A 64 0.08 14.74 -33.85
C GLU A 64 0.65 13.32 -33.93
N VAL A 65 0.21 12.39 -33.08
CA VAL A 65 0.64 10.98 -33.13
C VAL A 65 0.33 10.33 -34.47
N LYS A 66 -0.85 10.62 -35.07
CA LYS A 66 -1.22 10.09 -36.38
C LYS A 66 -0.34 10.65 -37.49
N GLN A 67 0.02 11.94 -37.43
CA GLN A 67 0.92 12.60 -38.37
C GLN A 67 2.33 12.03 -38.27
N TRP A 68 2.85 11.84 -37.06
CA TRP A 68 4.13 11.17 -36.82
C TRP A 68 4.13 9.74 -37.37
N ARG A 69 3.09 8.95 -37.08
CA ARG A 69 2.95 7.58 -37.63
C ARG A 69 2.86 7.54 -39.15
N ALA A 70 2.30 8.57 -39.78
CA ALA A 70 2.25 8.67 -41.24
C ALA A 70 3.63 9.02 -41.83
N ARG A 71 4.36 9.97 -41.24
CA ARG A 71 5.74 10.32 -41.63
C ARG A 71 6.71 9.14 -41.50
N VAL A 72 6.53 8.30 -40.49
CA VAL A 72 7.36 7.10 -40.26
C VAL A 72 7.02 5.96 -41.24
N LYS A 73 5.81 5.96 -41.84
CA LYS A 73 5.38 4.95 -42.81
C LYS A 73 5.72 5.28 -44.26
N GLU A 74 6.06 6.52 -44.59
CA GLU A 74 6.55 6.87 -45.91
C GLU A 74 8.02 6.39 -46.04
N PRO A 75 8.33 5.49 -46.99
CA PRO A 75 9.72 5.07 -47.19
C PRO A 75 10.54 6.27 -47.70
N PRO A 76 11.76 6.48 -47.19
CA PRO A 76 12.60 7.57 -47.65
C PRO A 76 12.87 7.42 -49.16
N ALA A 77 12.72 8.52 -49.90
CA ALA A 77 13.16 8.59 -51.29
C ALA A 77 14.65 8.24 -51.32
N LYS A 78 14.98 7.21 -52.12
CA LYS A 78 16.30 6.60 -52.32
C LYS A 78 17.48 7.54 -52.03
N GLU A 79 18.05 7.42 -50.84
CA GLU A 79 19.41 7.87 -50.53
C GLU A 79 20.29 6.68 -50.13
N ASP A 80 21.58 6.84 -50.47
CA ASP A 80 22.71 5.93 -50.53
C ASP A 80 22.80 4.84 -49.41
N PRO A 81 23.15 3.55 -49.70
CA PRO A 81 23.04 2.44 -48.75
C PRO A 81 24.14 2.38 -47.67
N SER A 82 24.96 3.42 -47.50
CA SER A 82 26.15 3.39 -46.64
C SER A 82 26.00 4.17 -45.32
N ARG A 83 24.84 4.77 -45.05
CA ARG A 83 24.59 5.50 -43.80
C ARG A 83 23.52 4.77 -43.00
N THR A 84 23.91 4.08 -41.93
CA THR A 84 23.00 3.69 -40.85
C THR A 84 22.44 4.96 -40.19
N VAL A 85 21.45 5.57 -40.83
CA VAL A 85 20.66 6.65 -40.26
C VAL A 85 19.72 6.00 -39.26
N ILE A 86 20.21 5.81 -38.04
CA ILE A 86 19.37 5.47 -36.89
C ILE A 86 18.29 6.54 -36.85
N SER A 87 17.03 6.13 -36.99
CA SER A 87 15.91 7.08 -37.02
C SER A 87 15.86 7.88 -35.72
N GLU A 88 15.42 9.14 -35.76
CA GLU A 88 15.26 9.98 -34.54
C GLU A 88 14.37 9.28 -33.50
N GLN A 89 13.40 8.48 -33.97
CA GLN A 89 12.54 7.64 -33.15
C GLN A 89 13.32 6.56 -32.39
N GLU A 90 14.27 5.87 -33.05
CA GLU A 90 15.11 4.87 -32.38
C GLU A 90 16.04 5.50 -31.34
N VAL A 91 16.54 6.71 -31.60
CA VAL A 91 17.34 7.45 -30.60
C VAL A 91 16.47 7.78 -29.39
N LEU A 92 15.29 8.37 -29.59
CA LEU A 92 14.36 8.70 -28.52
C LEU A 92 13.90 7.47 -27.72
N GLU A 93 13.64 6.34 -28.38
CA GLU A 93 13.29 5.10 -27.69
C GLU A 93 14.46 4.54 -26.87
N ARG A 94 15.69 4.62 -27.37
CA ARG A 94 16.87 4.22 -26.59
C ARG A 94 17.06 5.12 -25.37
N GLU A 95 16.92 6.44 -25.54
CA GLU A 95 17.00 7.39 -24.43
C GLU A 95 15.90 7.13 -23.39
N TRP A 96 14.67 6.85 -23.84
CA TRP A 96 13.57 6.51 -22.93
C TRP A 96 13.85 5.23 -22.13
N ARG A 97 14.30 4.16 -22.80
CA ARG A 97 14.67 2.91 -22.14
C ARG A 97 15.83 3.11 -21.16
N ASN A 98 16.78 3.97 -21.49
CA ASN A 98 17.89 4.30 -20.61
C ASN A 98 17.41 5.00 -19.34
N VAL A 99 16.50 5.99 -19.47
CA VAL A 99 15.89 6.66 -18.31
C VAL A 99 15.08 5.69 -17.46
N GLU A 100 14.31 4.79 -18.08
CA GLU A 100 13.55 3.76 -17.39
C GLU A 100 14.48 2.81 -16.60
N ALA A 101 15.57 2.35 -17.22
CA ALA A 101 16.57 1.51 -16.57
C ALA A 101 17.26 2.23 -15.39
N ILE A 102 17.56 3.52 -15.53
CA ILE A 102 18.13 4.33 -14.45
C ILE A 102 17.13 4.44 -13.28
N LEU A 103 15.86 4.71 -13.57
CA LEU A 103 14.82 4.78 -12.53
C LEU A 103 14.63 3.43 -11.83
N GLU A 104 14.68 2.33 -12.57
CA GLU A 104 14.63 0.99 -12.01
C GLU A 104 15.85 0.71 -11.12
N ALA A 105 17.06 1.10 -11.55
CA ALA A 105 18.27 1.00 -10.73
C ALA A 105 18.15 1.78 -9.40
N TYR A 106 17.56 2.97 -9.42
CA TYR A 106 17.32 3.73 -8.19
C TYR A 106 16.30 3.07 -7.27
N ARG A 107 15.31 2.33 -7.80
CA ARG A 107 14.36 1.58 -6.96
C ARG A 107 15.06 0.49 -6.14
N PHE A 108 16.14 -0.10 -6.66
CA PHE A 108 16.94 -1.08 -5.90
C PHE A 108 17.70 -0.47 -4.72
N THR A 109 17.81 0.87 -4.63
CA THR A 109 18.34 1.52 -3.41
C THR A 109 17.34 1.49 -2.24
N GLY A 110 16.10 1.06 -2.47
CA GLY A 110 15.04 0.99 -1.47
C GLY A 110 14.28 2.30 -1.27
N LEU A 111 14.80 3.43 -1.75
CA LEU A 111 14.16 4.74 -1.64
C LEU A 111 14.11 5.44 -3.00
N SER A 112 12.94 5.98 -3.33
CA SER A 112 12.75 6.81 -4.53
C SER A 112 11.78 7.95 -4.22
N GLY A 113 11.83 9.02 -5.01
CA GLY A 113 10.99 10.19 -4.79
C GLY A 113 10.51 10.78 -6.11
N LYS A 114 9.26 11.27 -6.11
CA LYS A 114 8.69 12.05 -7.22
C LYS A 114 8.15 13.38 -6.69
N LEU A 115 8.38 14.45 -7.44
CA LEU A 115 7.79 15.75 -7.13
C LEU A 115 6.27 15.70 -7.35
N THR A 116 5.51 16.25 -6.41
CA THR A 116 4.06 16.44 -6.53
C THR A 116 3.73 17.92 -6.57
N SER A 117 2.48 18.28 -6.89
CA SER A 117 2.05 19.69 -6.94
C SER A 117 2.19 20.45 -5.63
N ARG A 118 2.29 19.75 -4.49
CA ARG A 118 2.34 20.33 -3.14
C ARG A 118 3.60 19.95 -2.35
N GLY A 119 4.47 19.13 -2.92
CA GLY A 119 5.66 18.66 -2.24
C GLY A 119 6.29 17.45 -2.92
N VAL A 120 6.54 16.39 -2.17
CA VAL A 120 7.26 15.20 -2.65
C VAL A 120 6.58 13.93 -2.16
N CYS A 121 6.38 12.98 -3.05
CA CYS A 121 5.96 11.63 -2.70
C CYS A 121 7.16 10.69 -2.71
N MET A 122 7.47 10.14 -1.53
CA MET A 122 8.53 9.18 -1.31
C MET A 122 7.96 7.78 -1.45
N CYS A 123 8.66 6.91 -2.18
CA CYS A 123 8.37 5.48 -2.30
C CYS A 123 9.49 4.68 -1.65
N ILE A 124 9.11 3.81 -0.72
CA ILE A 124 9.97 2.93 0.06
C ILE A 124 9.76 1.52 -0.46
N SER A 125 10.71 1.00 -1.23
CA SER A 125 10.68 -0.37 -1.75
C SER A 125 11.39 -1.28 -0.74
N THR A 126 10.71 -2.33 -0.27
CA THR A 126 11.30 -3.26 0.69
C THR A 126 11.92 -4.45 -0.03
N ALA A 127 12.92 -5.07 0.59
CA ALA A 127 13.59 -6.23 0.04
C ALA A 127 14.07 -7.17 1.16
N PHE A 128 14.08 -8.46 0.85
CA PHE A 128 14.58 -9.49 1.76
C PHE A 128 15.21 -10.63 0.94
N GLU A 129 16.42 -11.06 1.32
CA GLU A 129 17.17 -12.15 0.66
C GLU A 129 17.20 -12.05 -0.88
N GLY A 130 17.48 -10.85 -1.41
CA GLY A 130 17.57 -10.62 -2.86
C GLY A 130 16.22 -10.51 -3.58
N ASN A 131 15.11 -10.69 -2.88
CA ASN A 131 13.77 -10.50 -3.43
C ASN A 131 13.25 -9.09 -3.16
N LEU A 132 12.76 -8.43 -4.21
CA LEU A 132 12.01 -7.18 -4.07
C LEU A 132 10.60 -7.51 -3.60
N LEU A 133 10.18 -6.89 -2.50
CA LEU A 133 8.90 -7.12 -1.85
C LEU A 133 7.94 -5.93 -2.08
N ASP A 134 6.95 -5.79 -1.20
CA ASP A 134 5.97 -4.72 -1.21
C ASP A 134 6.63 -3.32 -1.14
N SER A 135 6.00 -2.34 -1.77
CA SER A 135 6.42 -0.94 -1.74
C SER A 135 5.39 -0.07 -1.04
N TYR A 136 5.87 0.88 -0.24
CA TYR A 136 5.05 1.82 0.52
C TYR A 136 5.31 3.25 0.08
N PHE A 137 4.34 4.13 0.24
CA PHE A 137 4.53 5.55 -0.09
C PHE A 137 4.17 6.47 1.06
N VAL A 138 4.82 7.63 1.09
CA VAL A 138 4.53 8.75 1.98
C VAL A 138 4.55 10.03 1.14
N ASP A 139 3.41 10.71 1.06
CA ASP A 139 3.24 12.01 0.40
C ASP A 139 3.48 13.13 1.42
N LEU A 140 4.54 13.91 1.21
CA LEU A 140 4.97 15.00 2.07
C LEU A 140 4.61 16.34 1.42
N VAL A 141 3.96 17.21 2.19
CA VAL A 141 3.69 18.59 1.79
C VAL A 141 4.82 19.47 2.29
N ILE A 142 5.45 20.21 1.37
CA ILE A 142 6.57 21.12 1.66
C ILE A 142 6.00 22.48 2.09
N GLU A 143 5.22 22.46 3.17
CA GLU A 143 4.82 23.63 3.93
C GLU A 143 5.51 23.55 5.30
N LYS A 144 5.75 24.68 5.99
CA LYS A 144 6.30 24.65 7.35
C LYS A 144 5.16 24.73 8.38
N PRO A 145 5.04 23.79 9.33
CA PRO A 145 5.85 22.56 9.50
C PRO A 145 5.52 21.51 8.41
N LEU A 146 6.49 20.64 8.08
CA LEU A 146 6.30 19.57 7.10
C LEU A 146 5.17 18.64 7.54
N ARG A 147 4.29 18.23 6.61
CA ARG A 147 3.13 17.39 6.92
C ARG A 147 3.08 16.17 6.03
N ILE A 148 2.73 15.04 6.61
CA ILE A 148 2.34 13.83 5.88
C ILE A 148 0.90 14.04 5.44
N HIS A 149 0.67 14.05 4.13
CA HIS A 149 -0.66 14.20 3.56
C HIS A 149 -1.35 12.85 3.40
N HIS A 150 -0.74 11.90 2.68
CA HIS A 150 -1.26 10.55 2.45
C HIS A 150 -0.11 9.52 2.56
N HIS A 151 -0.40 8.31 3.00
CA HIS A 151 0.57 7.21 3.02
C HIS A 151 -0.11 5.85 2.88
N SER A 152 0.68 4.83 2.53
CA SER A 152 0.26 3.42 2.57
C SER A 152 0.89 2.63 3.72
N VAL A 153 1.61 3.29 4.62
CA VAL A 153 2.25 2.67 5.80
C VAL A 153 1.19 1.95 6.66
N PRO A 154 1.39 0.67 7.03
CA PRO A 154 0.44 -0.06 7.87
C PRO A 154 0.26 0.57 9.26
N VAL A 155 -0.96 0.52 9.79
CA VAL A 155 -1.38 1.22 11.03
C VAL A 155 -0.60 0.82 12.30
N PHE A 156 0.01 -0.37 12.30
CA PHE A 156 0.80 -0.86 13.43
C PHE A 156 2.26 -0.40 13.39
N ILE A 157 2.72 0.18 12.28
CA ILE A 157 4.04 0.82 12.18
C ILE A 157 3.92 2.22 12.80
N PRO A 158 4.84 2.63 13.71
CA PRO A 158 4.68 3.84 14.52
C PRO A 158 5.03 5.13 13.75
N LEU A 159 4.38 5.38 12.62
CA LEU A 159 4.67 6.48 11.71
C LEU A 159 4.60 7.84 12.41
N GLU A 160 3.58 8.08 13.24
CA GLU A 160 3.37 9.34 13.94
C GLU A 160 4.49 9.60 14.96
N LYS A 161 4.99 8.54 15.62
CA LYS A 161 6.12 8.66 16.57
C LYS A 161 7.41 9.00 15.85
N ILE A 162 7.70 8.32 14.73
CA ILE A 162 8.89 8.58 13.90
C ILE A 162 8.81 10.01 13.31
N ALA A 163 7.64 10.42 12.84
CA ALA A 163 7.40 11.76 12.30
C ALA A 163 7.60 12.84 13.36
N ALA A 164 7.05 12.66 14.57
CA ALA A 164 7.22 13.61 15.66
C ALA A 164 8.69 13.77 16.09
N ALA A 165 9.48 12.69 16.03
CA ALA A 165 10.88 12.70 16.42
C ALA A 165 11.81 13.36 15.37
N HIS A 166 11.54 13.15 14.08
CA HIS A 166 12.53 13.44 13.03
C HIS A 166 12.02 14.30 11.87
N LEU A 167 10.71 14.32 11.56
CA LEU A 167 10.22 14.93 10.32
C LEU A 167 10.55 16.43 10.20
N GLN A 168 10.57 17.16 11.32
CA GLN A 168 10.85 18.61 11.31
C GLN A 168 12.34 18.96 11.39
N THR A 169 13.18 18.03 11.86
CA THR A 169 14.60 18.28 12.14
C THR A 169 15.51 17.61 11.12
N ASP A 170 15.24 16.35 10.79
CA ASP A 170 16.05 15.52 9.91
C ASP A 170 15.15 14.56 9.11
N VAL A 171 14.83 14.98 7.89
CA VAL A 171 14.00 14.18 6.96
C VAL A 171 14.72 12.90 6.54
N GLN A 172 16.06 12.88 6.48
CA GLN A 172 16.80 11.67 6.11
C GLN A 172 16.65 10.63 7.22
N ARG A 173 16.81 11.04 8.48
CA ARG A 173 16.59 10.16 9.64
C ARG A 173 15.16 9.68 9.75
N PHE A 174 14.19 10.54 9.46
CA PHE A 174 12.77 10.13 9.36
C PHE A 174 12.58 9.00 8.33
N LEU A 175 13.12 9.17 7.12
CA LEU A 175 12.99 8.20 6.03
C LEU A 175 13.72 6.89 6.34
N PHE A 176 14.93 6.98 6.88
CA PHE A 176 15.72 5.80 7.24
C PHE A 176 15.05 4.99 8.35
N SER A 177 14.61 5.64 9.44
CA SER A 177 13.89 4.94 10.50
C SER A 177 12.60 4.31 9.98
N LEU A 178 11.82 5.00 9.14
CA LEU A 178 10.63 4.41 8.56
C LEU A 178 10.95 3.20 7.65
N TRP A 179 12.02 3.30 6.86
CA TRP A 179 12.51 2.20 6.03
C TRP A 179 12.89 0.98 6.87
N GLU A 180 13.59 1.13 7.99
CA GLU A 180 13.96 0.01 8.89
C GLU A 180 12.73 -0.77 9.37
N TYR A 181 11.71 -0.06 9.86
CA TYR A 181 10.45 -0.68 10.30
C TYR A 181 9.75 -1.43 9.17
N LEU A 182 9.64 -0.81 7.99
CA LEU A 182 8.93 -1.39 6.85
C LEU A 182 9.68 -2.58 6.26
N ASN A 183 11.00 -2.49 6.16
CA ASN A 183 11.84 -3.56 5.63
C ASN A 183 11.82 -4.79 6.53
N ALA A 184 11.95 -4.58 7.85
CA ALA A 184 11.87 -5.65 8.83
C ALA A 184 10.49 -6.31 8.86
N TYR A 185 9.42 -5.52 8.84
CA TYR A 185 8.05 -6.05 8.75
C TYR A 185 7.85 -6.88 7.48
N SER A 186 8.26 -6.35 6.33
CA SER A 186 8.06 -7.04 5.04
C SER A 186 8.89 -8.32 4.95
N GLY A 187 10.11 -8.32 5.51
CA GLY A 187 10.92 -9.54 5.68
C GLY A 187 10.21 -10.59 6.53
N ARG A 188 9.74 -10.24 7.74
CA ARG A 188 9.02 -11.17 8.62
C ARG A 188 7.74 -11.72 7.98
N LYS A 189 6.98 -10.86 7.30
CA LYS A 189 5.78 -11.27 6.56
C LYS A 189 6.15 -12.25 5.45
N TYR A 190 7.17 -11.95 4.66
CA TYR A 190 7.66 -12.81 3.59
C TYR A 190 8.10 -14.17 4.12
N GLN A 191 8.92 -14.21 5.18
CA GLN A 191 9.34 -15.47 5.81
C GLN A 191 8.15 -16.29 6.32
N ALA A 192 7.14 -15.64 6.92
CA ALA A 192 5.92 -16.30 7.36
C ALA A 192 5.09 -16.86 6.19
N ASP A 193 4.97 -16.10 5.10
CA ASP A 193 4.27 -16.55 3.89
C ASP A 193 5.00 -17.73 3.21
N GLN A 194 6.34 -17.70 3.16
CA GLN A 194 7.16 -18.81 2.67
C GLN A 194 7.03 -20.05 3.56
N LEU A 195 7.04 -19.90 4.88
CA LEU A 195 6.84 -21.01 5.81
C LEU A 195 5.48 -21.68 5.59
N GLU A 196 4.42 -20.90 5.42
CA GLU A 196 3.06 -21.41 5.18
C GLU A 196 2.89 -22.05 3.79
N SER A 197 3.55 -21.50 2.77
CA SER A 197 3.55 -22.02 1.39
C SER A 197 4.37 -23.30 1.26
N ASP A 198 5.65 -23.24 1.59
CA ASP A 198 6.65 -24.22 1.16
C ASP A 198 6.72 -25.42 2.11
N PHE A 199 6.23 -25.27 3.34
CA PHE A 199 6.23 -26.30 4.37
C PHE A 199 4.81 -26.73 4.79
N CYS A 200 3.79 -26.46 3.97
CA CYS A 200 2.40 -26.80 4.26
C CYS A 200 2.18 -28.29 4.60
N ASP A 201 2.92 -29.20 3.96
CA ASP A 201 2.84 -30.65 4.22
C ASP A 201 3.37 -31.05 5.60
N VAL A 202 4.33 -30.29 6.11
CA VAL A 202 5.00 -30.55 7.40
C VAL A 202 4.24 -29.86 8.54
N LEU A 203 3.61 -28.72 8.24
CA LEU A 203 2.81 -27.97 9.19
C LEU A 203 1.52 -28.70 9.58
N THR A 204 1.16 -28.60 10.85
CA THR A 204 -0.10 -29.11 11.38
C THR A 204 -1.01 -27.93 11.68
N GLY A 205 -1.85 -27.59 10.70
CA GLY A 205 -2.77 -26.45 10.76
C GLY A 205 -2.14 -25.13 10.30
N PRO A 206 -2.90 -24.03 10.35
CA PRO A 206 -2.45 -22.73 9.85
C PRO A 206 -1.43 -22.08 10.78
N LEU A 207 -0.45 -21.38 10.17
CA LEU A 207 0.52 -20.57 10.88
C LEU A 207 -0.19 -19.44 11.66
N GLN A 208 0.00 -19.40 12.97
CA GLN A 208 -0.52 -18.31 13.79
C GLN A 208 0.48 -17.15 13.77
N ARG A 209 0.01 -15.97 13.38
CA ARG A 209 0.83 -14.75 13.36
C ARG A 209 0.00 -13.53 13.72
N ASN A 210 0.63 -12.56 14.36
CA ASN A 210 0.00 -11.25 14.57
C ASN A 210 0.24 -10.30 13.39
N ALA A 211 -0.43 -9.14 13.38
CA ALA A 211 -0.38 -8.18 12.28
C ALA A 211 1.04 -7.66 11.98
N LEU A 212 1.90 -7.53 13.00
CA LEU A 212 3.30 -7.08 12.87
C LEU A 212 4.26 -8.19 12.41
N CYS A 213 3.77 -9.44 12.32
CA CYS A 213 4.59 -10.64 12.13
C CYS A 213 5.78 -10.71 13.11
N ASN A 214 5.65 -10.14 14.31
CA ASN A 214 6.70 -10.15 15.34
C ASN A 214 6.47 -11.25 16.40
N LEU A 215 5.40 -12.02 16.24
CA LEU A 215 5.16 -13.26 16.96
C LEU A 215 4.56 -14.27 15.98
N LEU A 216 5.27 -15.36 15.76
CA LEU A 216 4.82 -16.50 14.95
C LEU A 216 4.70 -17.73 15.83
N SER A 217 3.68 -18.56 15.61
CA SER A 217 3.48 -19.82 16.33
C SER A 217 2.89 -20.87 15.39
N PHE A 218 3.50 -22.05 15.35
CA PHE A 218 3.08 -23.11 14.46
C PHE A 218 3.41 -24.47 15.04
N THR A 219 2.65 -25.48 14.62
CA THR A 219 2.91 -26.88 14.94
C THR A 219 3.39 -27.58 13.68
N TYR A 220 4.37 -28.48 13.78
CA TYR A 220 4.92 -29.20 12.66
C TYR A 220 5.26 -30.65 13.04
N LYS A 221 5.29 -31.51 12.03
CA LYS A 221 5.62 -32.94 12.18
C LYS A 221 7.04 -33.21 11.72
N VAL A 222 7.72 -34.13 12.38
CA VAL A 222 9.03 -34.64 11.96
C VAL A 222 8.95 -36.15 11.89
N GLU A 223 9.31 -36.71 10.74
CA GLU A 223 9.39 -38.15 10.54
C GLU A 223 10.80 -38.65 10.86
N GLN A 224 10.89 -39.66 11.72
CA GLN A 224 12.14 -40.34 12.04
C GLN A 224 11.92 -41.86 11.95
N GLY A 225 12.38 -42.45 10.85
CA GLY A 225 12.13 -43.87 10.55
C GLY A 225 10.63 -44.13 10.36
N CYS A 226 10.05 -45.00 11.20
CA CYS A 226 8.62 -45.31 11.17
C CYS A 226 7.78 -44.47 12.17
N GLN A 227 8.37 -43.49 12.85
CA GLN A 227 7.70 -42.67 13.86
C GLN A 227 7.56 -41.22 13.41
N THR A 228 6.39 -40.63 13.69
CA THR A 228 6.12 -39.21 13.44
C THR A 228 5.97 -38.49 14.77
N PHE A 229 6.73 -37.42 14.96
CA PHE A 229 6.70 -36.60 16.16
C PHE A 229 6.09 -35.22 15.86
N SER A 230 5.25 -34.71 16.75
CA SER A 230 4.67 -33.37 16.63
C SER A 230 5.36 -32.40 17.58
N PHE A 231 5.65 -31.20 17.10
CA PHE A 231 6.28 -30.12 17.87
C PHE A 231 5.55 -28.81 17.65
N SER A 232 5.56 -27.95 18.66
CA SER A 232 5.07 -26.58 18.59
C SER A 232 6.25 -25.62 18.71
N ALA A 233 6.45 -24.78 17.71
CA ALA A 233 7.45 -23.73 17.68
C ALA A 233 6.79 -22.35 17.86
N ARG A 234 7.50 -21.45 18.54
CA ARG A 234 7.14 -20.04 18.72
C ARG A 234 8.36 -19.16 18.53
N LEU A 235 8.25 -18.22 17.60
CA LEU A 235 9.27 -17.23 17.22
C LEU A 235 8.84 -15.84 17.70
N LEU A 236 9.69 -15.18 18.47
CA LEU A 236 9.46 -13.83 18.99
C LEU A 236 10.53 -12.86 18.45
N TYR A 237 10.07 -11.73 17.93
CA TYR A 237 10.90 -10.64 17.41
C TYR A 237 10.67 -9.42 18.29
N GLU A 238 11.55 -9.23 19.27
CA GLU A 238 11.40 -8.14 20.26
C GLU A 238 11.68 -6.78 19.63
N ASP A 239 12.65 -6.72 18.72
CA ASP A 239 12.96 -5.54 17.94
C ASP A 239 12.09 -5.47 16.66
N PRO A 240 11.17 -4.50 16.56
CA PRO A 240 10.31 -4.35 15.38
C PRO A 240 11.07 -3.95 14.11
N THR A 241 12.33 -3.50 14.24
CA THR A 241 13.22 -3.13 13.13
C THR A 241 14.17 -4.26 12.70
N ALA A 242 14.12 -5.42 13.35
CA ALA A 242 14.90 -6.60 12.98
C ALA A 242 14.04 -7.66 12.26
N ALA A 243 14.57 -8.26 11.20
CA ALA A 243 13.90 -9.34 10.47
C ALA A 243 14.18 -10.74 11.04
N LEU A 244 15.09 -10.88 12.02
CA LEU A 244 15.45 -12.16 12.64
C LEU A 244 14.80 -12.30 14.01
N PRO A 245 14.36 -13.51 14.40
CA PRO A 245 13.75 -13.73 15.71
C PRO A 245 14.80 -13.58 16.82
N THR A 246 14.43 -12.87 17.87
CA THR A 246 15.26 -12.70 19.08
C THR A 246 15.18 -13.93 19.98
N ASN A 247 14.02 -14.60 19.99
CA ASN A 247 13.80 -15.77 20.83
C ASN A 247 13.01 -16.84 20.08
N VAL A 248 13.49 -18.09 20.18
CA VAL A 248 12.88 -19.27 19.57
C VAL A 248 12.63 -20.29 20.66
N THR A 249 11.37 -20.71 20.77
CA THR A 249 10.96 -21.77 21.73
C THR A 249 10.35 -22.92 20.96
N VAL A 250 10.77 -24.14 21.28
CA VAL A 250 10.19 -25.36 20.72
C VAL A 250 9.79 -26.28 21.86
N THR A 251 8.54 -26.74 21.80
CA THR A 251 7.94 -27.62 22.80
C THR A 251 7.36 -28.84 22.10
N ARG A 252 7.40 -29.98 22.77
CA ARG A 252 6.68 -31.18 22.35
C ARG A 252 5.42 -31.26 23.19
N PRO A 253 4.21 -31.34 22.61
CA PRO A 253 3.02 -31.65 23.39
C PRO A 253 3.26 -32.99 24.07
N GLU A 254 3.32 -33.02 25.40
CA GLU A 254 3.54 -34.25 26.17
C GLU A 254 2.42 -35.24 25.84
N LEU A 255 2.81 -36.48 25.53
CA LEU A 255 1.89 -37.60 25.61
C LEU A 255 1.69 -37.87 27.10
N ASP A 256 0.47 -37.76 27.61
CA ASP A 256 0.08 -38.22 28.95
C ASP A 256 0.41 -39.71 29.11
N SER A 257 1.66 -40.04 29.44
CA SER A 257 2.07 -41.34 30.00
C SER A 257 3.51 -41.22 30.48
N GLY A 258 3.68 -41.23 31.80
CA GLY A 258 4.96 -41.03 32.46
C GLY A 258 6.00 -42.10 32.08
N LEU A 259 7.03 -41.67 31.36
CA LEU A 259 8.36 -42.26 31.38
C LEU A 259 9.37 -41.12 31.19
N THR A 260 9.92 -40.65 32.31
CA THR A 260 11.04 -39.73 32.38
C THR A 260 12.33 -40.43 31.95
N GLU A 261 12.65 -40.38 30.67
CA GLU A 261 14.03 -40.59 30.20
C GLU A 261 14.69 -39.23 29.86
N PRO A 262 16.00 -39.06 30.14
CA PRO A 262 16.66 -37.78 30.00
C PRO A 262 16.76 -37.38 28.52
N LEU A 263 16.15 -36.24 28.19
CA LEU A 263 16.06 -35.55 26.89
C LEU A 263 17.40 -35.14 26.23
N ARG A 264 18.53 -35.79 26.56
CA ARG A 264 19.87 -35.37 26.12
C ARG A 264 20.32 -35.86 24.72
N PRO A 265 19.89 -37.00 24.15
CA PRO A 265 20.28 -37.33 22.78
C PRO A 265 19.37 -36.67 21.72
N PHE A 266 18.24 -36.08 22.13
CA PHE A 266 17.19 -35.63 21.23
C PHE A 266 17.53 -34.31 20.51
N TRP A 267 18.33 -33.44 21.15
CA TRP A 267 18.80 -32.18 20.54
C TRP A 267 19.68 -32.39 19.31
N ALA A 268 20.38 -33.54 19.22
CA ALA A 268 21.20 -33.88 18.05
C ALA A 268 20.36 -34.30 16.83
N VAL A 269 19.12 -34.77 17.05
CA VAL A 269 18.16 -35.11 15.98
C VAL A 269 17.40 -33.86 15.52
N PHE A 270 17.23 -32.88 16.40
CA PHE A 270 16.57 -31.60 16.11
C PHE A 270 17.24 -30.79 14.99
N PHE A 271 18.54 -30.97 14.79
CA PHE A 271 19.35 -30.20 13.84
C PHE A 271 19.52 -30.86 12.46
N THR A 272 19.02 -32.06 12.18
CA THR A 272 19.53 -32.82 11.02
C THR A 272 18.67 -32.87 9.76
N SER A 273 17.58 -32.09 9.62
CA SER A 273 17.04 -31.81 8.26
C SER A 273 15.85 -30.84 8.20
N GLY A 274 14.76 -31.12 8.91
CA GLY A 274 13.50 -30.40 8.73
C GLY A 274 13.49 -29.00 9.35
N LEU A 275 13.93 -28.89 10.60
CA LEU A 275 13.98 -27.61 11.31
C LEU A 275 15.15 -26.74 10.85
N GLU A 276 16.28 -27.33 10.44
CA GLU A 276 17.40 -26.58 9.88
C GLU A 276 17.01 -25.91 8.56
N ALA A 277 16.29 -26.61 7.67
CA ALA A 277 15.76 -26.03 6.44
C ALA A 277 14.69 -24.95 6.70
N MET A 278 13.76 -25.19 7.64
CA MET A 278 12.77 -24.17 8.04
C MET A 278 13.40 -22.98 8.77
N MET A 279 14.42 -23.21 9.59
CA MET A 279 15.14 -22.16 10.31
C MET A 279 16.12 -21.42 9.43
N ARG A 280 16.60 -21.98 8.31
CA ARG A 280 17.36 -21.21 7.30
C ARG A 280 16.57 -20.02 6.77
N LEU A 281 15.24 -20.14 6.63
CA LEU A 281 14.37 -19.00 6.32
C LEU A 281 14.45 -17.88 7.36
N PHE A 282 14.83 -18.21 8.61
CA PHE A 282 14.86 -17.29 9.76
C PHE A 282 16.26 -17.02 10.32
N LEU A 283 17.31 -17.67 9.76
CA LEU A 283 18.70 -17.65 10.22
C LEU A 283 19.66 -17.33 9.08
N ALA A 284 19.21 -16.73 7.98
CA ALA A 284 20.11 -16.24 6.95
C ALA A 284 21.04 -15.17 7.56
N GLU A 285 22.21 -15.63 7.99
CA GLU A 285 23.37 -14.79 8.27
C GLU A 285 23.86 -14.19 6.94
N PHE A 286 24.28 -12.92 7.04
CA PHE A 286 24.86 -12.12 5.98
C PHE A 286 26.08 -12.76 5.30
#